data_AF-A0A8T5IQD4-F1
#
_entry.id   AF-A0A8T5IQD4-F1
#
_cell.length_a   1.000
_cell.length_b   1.000
_cell.length_c   1.000
_cell.angle_alpha   90.00
_cell.angle_beta   90.00
_cell.angle_gamma   90.00
#
_symmetry.space_group_name_H-M   'P 1'
#
loop_
_entity.id
_entity.type
_entity.pdbx_description
1 polymer ?
#
loop_
_entity_poly.entity_id
_entity_poly.type
_entity_poly.pdbx_seq_one_letter_code
_entity_poly.pdbx_strand_id
1 'polypeptide(L)'
;MNKRGMFFGLYLVVITLILCGVVFMVRYQQGQDLPNELVSPVVVLDVVDGLSVFEMREVELIKESAKGVNFGSGDFDKEFRVNFLAAVKSDDKMKGFIFKNLTVEDRLTNEAPGFFDNVLYPEGLTSKDGNSLVFGRTEVGKKLSSRVPKANKNYFPVEFTFEFERMYEIRKVNGKVEVTVV
;
A
#
# COMPACT_ATOMS: atom_id res chain seq x y z
N MET A 1 65.26 15.42 -31.51
CA MET A 1 64.11 14.98 -30.67
C MET A 1 64.55 13.86 -29.76
N ASN A 2 64.39 14.05 -28.44
CA ASN A 2 64.98 13.21 -27.41
C ASN A 2 64.24 11.87 -27.29
N LYS A 3 64.77 10.80 -27.88
CA LYS A 3 64.16 9.45 -27.91
C LYS A 3 63.75 8.96 -26.50
N ARG A 4 64.49 9.37 -25.46
CA ARG A 4 64.22 9.03 -24.05
C ARG A 4 62.90 9.62 -23.52
N GLY A 5 62.51 10.82 -23.97
CA GLY A 5 61.25 11.46 -23.55
C GLY A 5 60.01 10.78 -24.14
N MET A 6 60.14 10.24 -25.36
CA MET A 6 59.07 9.50 -26.02
C MET A 6 58.80 8.15 -25.34
N PHE A 7 59.85 7.46 -24.89
CA PHE A 7 59.70 6.24 -24.07
C PHE A 7 59.08 6.52 -22.70
N PHE A 8 59.45 7.62 -22.06
CA PHE A 8 58.86 8.02 -20.78
C PHE A 8 57.37 8.38 -20.91
N GLY A 9 57.00 9.11 -21.97
CA GLY A 9 55.59 9.42 -22.26
C GLY A 9 54.76 8.17 -22.52
N LEU A 10 55.26 7.22 -23.31
CA LEU A 10 54.60 5.95 -23.57
C LEU A 10 54.40 5.14 -22.27
N TYR A 11 55.43 5.09 -21.43
CA TYR A 11 55.40 4.38 -20.16
C TYR A 11 54.34 4.96 -19.20
N LEU A 12 54.24 6.29 -19.13
CA LEU A 12 53.27 6.98 -18.29
C LEU A 12 51.83 6.70 -18.76
N VAL A 13 51.58 6.71 -20.07
CA VAL A 13 50.27 6.37 -20.65
C VAL A 13 49.85 4.94 -20.30
N VAL A 14 50.76 3.98 -20.39
CA VAL A 14 50.48 2.58 -20.05
C VAL A 14 50.13 2.42 -18.57
N ILE A 15 50.86 3.09 -17.66
CA ILE A 15 50.53 3.07 -16.23
C ILE A 15 49.15 3.67 -15.96
N THR A 16 48.81 4.79 -16.61
CA THR A 16 47.50 5.41 -16.43
C THR A 16 46.36 4.51 -16.93
N LEU A 17 46.55 3.79 -18.04
CA LEU A 17 45.58 2.82 -18.53
C LEU A 17 45.39 1.64 -17.57
N ILE A 18 46.48 1.13 -16.97
CA ILE A 18 46.42 0.07 -15.97
C ILE A 18 45.63 0.54 -14.74
N LEU A 19 45.93 1.73 -14.23
CA LEU A 19 45.22 2.31 -13.08
C LEU A 19 43.73 2.49 -13.38
N CYS A 20 43.37 3.01 -14.56
CA CYS A 20 41.97 3.12 -14.98
C CYS A 20 41.29 1.74 -15.08
N GLY A 21 41.99 0.72 -15.59
CA GLY A 21 41.50 -0.65 -15.66
C GLY A 21 41.23 -1.26 -14.29
N VAL A 22 42.12 -1.05 -13.32
CA VAL A 22 41.93 -1.51 -11.94
C VAL A 22 40.74 -0.82 -11.30
N VAL A 23 40.59 0.50 -11.46
CA VAL A 23 39.44 1.25 -10.95
C VAL A 23 38.14 0.74 -11.57
N PHE A 24 38.12 0.47 -12.88
CA PHE A 24 36.95 -0.09 -13.55
C PHE A 24 36.62 -1.49 -13.05
N MET A 25 37.62 -2.35 -12.85
CA MET A 25 37.43 -3.71 -12.34
C MET A 25 36.90 -3.70 -10.89
N VAL A 26 37.46 -2.84 -10.03
CA VAL A 26 36.97 -2.64 -8.66
C VAL A 26 35.53 -2.13 -8.67
N ARG A 27 35.21 -1.14 -9.52
CA ARG A 27 33.84 -0.64 -9.67
C ARG A 27 32.88 -1.68 -10.23
N TYR A 28 33.32 -2.53 -11.14
CA TYR A 28 32.51 -3.60 -11.70
C TYR A 28 32.21 -4.67 -10.65
N GLN A 29 33.21 -5.08 -9.86
CA GLN A 29 33.01 -6.02 -8.75
C GLN A 29 32.11 -5.42 -7.66
N GLN A 30 32.35 -4.16 -7.28
CA GLN A 30 31.51 -3.47 -6.29
C GLN A 30 30.08 -3.19 -6.79
N GLY A 31 29.91 -2.97 -8.10
CA GLY A 31 28.61 -2.76 -8.73
C GLY A 31 27.72 -4.00 -8.77
N GLN A 32 28.30 -5.20 -8.72
CA GLN A 32 27.53 -6.44 -8.56
C GLN A 32 27.07 -6.66 -7.12
N ASP A 33 27.79 -6.12 -6.14
CA ASP A 33 27.55 -6.32 -4.71
C ASP A 33 26.80 -5.17 -4.01
N LEU A 34 26.37 -4.15 -4.75
CA LEU A 34 25.50 -3.08 -4.24
C LEU A 34 24.03 -3.42 -4.53
N PRO A 35 23.29 -4.04 -3.59
CA PRO A 35 21.84 -4.03 -3.65
C PRO A 35 21.38 -2.59 -3.41
N ASN A 36 21.28 -1.80 -4.48
CA ASN A 36 20.88 -0.39 -4.43
C ASN A 36 19.37 -0.19 -4.13
N GLU A 37 18.65 -1.25 -3.78
CA GLU A 37 17.26 -1.17 -3.36
C GLU A 37 17.14 -1.73 -1.95
N LEU A 38 17.29 -0.84 -0.96
CA LEU A 38 16.98 -1.13 0.45
C LEU A 38 15.52 -1.56 0.64
N VAL A 39 14.63 -1.17 -0.28
CA VAL A 39 13.24 -1.59 -0.33
C VAL A 39 12.91 -1.96 -1.77
N SER A 40 12.50 -3.21 -2.02
CA SER A 40 12.01 -3.60 -3.34
C SER A 40 10.72 -2.83 -3.67
N PRO A 41 10.67 -2.05 -4.78
CA PRO A 41 9.48 -1.31 -5.19
C PRO A 41 8.26 -2.21 -5.42
N VAL A 42 8.48 -3.48 -5.78
CA VAL A 42 7.44 -4.46 -6.12
C VAL A 42 6.48 -4.68 -4.95
N VAL A 43 6.99 -4.81 -3.72
CA VAL A 43 6.14 -5.10 -2.54
C VAL A 43 5.25 -3.91 -2.20
N VAL A 44 5.75 -2.68 -2.42
CA VAL A 44 4.96 -1.47 -2.23
C VAL A 44 3.88 -1.36 -3.31
N LEU A 45 4.24 -1.61 -4.57
CA LEU A 45 3.31 -1.59 -5.70
C LEU A 45 2.17 -2.61 -5.53
N ASP A 46 2.48 -3.84 -5.13
CA ASP A 46 1.47 -4.89 -4.89
C ASP A 46 0.41 -4.46 -3.85
N VAL A 47 0.81 -3.70 -2.84
CA VAL A 47 -0.08 -3.25 -1.77
C VAL A 47 -0.93 -2.06 -2.23
N VAL A 48 -0.35 -1.15 -3.01
CA VAL A 48 -1.08 -0.04 -3.64
C VAL A 48 -2.12 -0.57 -4.63
N ASP A 49 -1.76 -1.52 -5.48
CA ASP A 49 -2.67 -2.16 -6.42
C ASP A 49 -3.77 -2.92 -5.68
N GLY A 50 -3.42 -3.65 -4.63
CA GLY A 50 -4.36 -4.34 -3.76
C GLY A 50 -5.34 -3.38 -3.07
N LEU A 51 -4.85 -2.23 -2.59
CA LEU A 51 -5.69 -1.19 -1.98
C LEU A 51 -6.68 -0.61 -3.00
N SER A 52 -6.22 -0.32 -4.22
CA SER A 52 -7.09 0.19 -5.28
C SER A 52 -8.24 -0.77 -5.59
N VAL A 53 -7.95 -2.07 -5.72
CA VAL A 53 -8.98 -3.11 -5.92
C VAL A 53 -9.93 -3.18 -4.72
N PHE A 54 -9.40 -3.09 -3.51
CA PHE A 54 -10.18 -3.06 -2.29
C PHE A 54 -11.14 -1.88 -2.24
N GLU A 55 -10.66 -0.66 -2.51
CA GLU A 55 -11.49 0.56 -2.52
C GLU A 55 -12.57 0.53 -3.59
N MET A 56 -12.27 -0.01 -4.77
CA MET A 56 -13.29 -0.18 -5.83
C MET A 56 -14.41 -1.10 -5.37
N ARG A 57 -14.07 -2.21 -4.71
CA ARG A 57 -15.04 -3.17 -4.19
C ARG A 57 -15.86 -2.59 -3.03
N GLU A 58 -15.20 -1.85 -2.14
CA GLU A 58 -15.86 -1.15 -1.03
C GLU A 58 -16.91 -0.14 -1.52
N VAL A 59 -16.57 0.67 -2.52
CA VAL A 59 -17.52 1.61 -3.15
C VAL A 59 -18.70 0.87 -3.81
N GLU A 60 -18.46 -0.28 -4.43
CA GLU A 60 -19.51 -1.12 -4.99
C GLU A 60 -20.46 -1.63 -3.90
N LEU A 61 -19.92 -2.16 -2.79
CA LEU A 61 -20.71 -2.61 -1.65
C LEU A 61 -21.49 -1.46 -1.01
N ILE A 62 -20.91 -0.27 -0.87
CA ILE A 62 -21.63 0.91 -0.39
C ILE A 62 -22.85 1.19 -1.27
N LYS A 63 -22.68 1.17 -2.60
CA LYS A 63 -23.78 1.38 -3.54
C LYS A 63 -24.83 0.27 -3.44
N GLU A 64 -24.43 -0.99 -3.26
CA GLU A 64 -25.34 -2.12 -3.12
C GLU A 64 -26.13 -2.07 -1.81
N SER A 65 -25.46 -1.80 -0.68
CA SER A 65 -26.09 -1.68 0.64
C SER A 65 -27.04 -0.49 0.74
N ALA A 66 -26.82 0.53 -0.09
CA ALA A 66 -27.70 1.68 -0.23
C ALA A 66 -28.88 1.45 -1.21
N LYS A 67 -28.85 0.40 -2.04
CA LYS A 67 -29.97 0.02 -2.91
C LYS A 67 -31.03 -0.71 -2.08
N GLY A 68 -32.22 -0.14 -1.98
CA GLY A 68 -33.35 -0.72 -1.24
C GLY A 68 -33.58 -0.11 0.13
N VAL A 69 -32.67 0.75 0.60
CA VAL A 69 -32.86 1.56 1.81
C VAL A 69 -33.41 2.94 1.42
N ASN A 70 -34.41 3.42 2.16
CA ASN A 70 -35.01 4.73 1.90
C ASN A 70 -34.10 5.86 2.38
N PHE A 71 -33.30 6.41 1.48
CA PHE A 71 -32.54 7.65 1.72
C PHE A 71 -33.44 8.74 2.30
N GLY A 72 -33.08 9.22 3.48
CA GLY A 72 -33.83 10.25 4.20
C GLY A 72 -34.67 9.74 5.37
N SER A 73 -34.91 8.43 5.49
CA SER A 73 -35.53 7.88 6.70
C SER A 73 -34.66 8.14 7.94
N GLY A 74 -35.29 8.14 9.11
CA GLY A 74 -34.60 8.28 10.40
C GLY A 74 -33.69 7.08 10.72
N ASP A 75 -33.94 5.93 10.10
CA ASP A 75 -33.22 4.67 10.32
C ASP A 75 -32.27 4.29 9.16
N PHE A 76 -32.14 5.16 8.16
CA PHE A 76 -31.34 4.90 6.95
C PHE A 76 -29.90 4.51 7.28
N ASP A 77 -29.27 5.24 8.19
CA ASP A 77 -27.88 5.04 8.63
C ASP A 77 -27.69 3.65 9.26
N LYS A 78 -28.62 3.23 10.12
CA LYS A 78 -28.58 1.92 10.78
C LYS A 78 -28.82 0.78 9.79
N GLU A 79 -29.84 0.89 8.96
CA GLU A 79 -30.16 -0.13 7.95
C GLU A 79 -29.03 -0.28 6.92
N PHE A 80 -28.51 0.84 6.42
CA PHE A 80 -27.34 0.87 5.53
C PHE A 80 -26.15 0.16 6.16
N ARG A 81 -25.81 0.51 7.41
CA ARG A 81 -24.66 -0.03 8.12
C ARG A 81 -24.79 -1.54 8.34
N VAL A 82 -25.95 -2.03 8.75
CA VAL A 82 -26.21 -3.46 8.93
C VAL A 82 -26.02 -4.21 7.61
N ASN A 83 -26.59 -3.69 6.52
CA ASN A 83 -26.47 -4.30 5.20
C ASN A 83 -25.01 -4.30 4.70
N PHE A 84 -24.30 -3.19 4.90
CA PHE A 84 -22.90 -3.04 4.50
C PHE A 84 -21.99 -3.98 5.27
N LEU A 85 -22.11 -4.03 6.60
CA LEU A 85 -21.29 -4.91 7.43
C LEU A 85 -21.55 -6.38 7.13
N ALA A 86 -22.80 -6.77 6.86
CA ALA A 86 -23.13 -8.12 6.42
C ALA A 86 -22.47 -8.46 5.08
N ALA A 87 -22.53 -7.54 4.11
CA ALA A 87 -21.92 -7.72 2.79
C ALA A 87 -20.39 -7.86 2.88
N VAL A 88 -19.73 -6.98 3.62
CA VAL A 88 -18.27 -7.03 3.84
C VAL A 88 -17.84 -8.33 4.52
N LYS A 89 -18.56 -8.77 5.56
CA LYS A 89 -18.27 -10.04 6.26
C LYS A 89 -18.44 -11.26 5.36
N SER A 90 -19.30 -11.17 4.34
CA SER A 90 -19.52 -12.25 3.38
C SER A 90 -18.50 -12.26 2.23
N ASP A 91 -17.77 -11.17 1.98
CA ASP A 91 -16.84 -11.06 0.85
C ASP A 91 -15.43 -11.57 1.23
N ASP A 92 -15.08 -12.75 0.72
CA ASP A 92 -13.80 -13.41 1.00
C ASP A 92 -12.59 -12.66 0.43
N LYS A 93 -12.75 -11.91 -0.66
CA LYS A 93 -11.66 -11.13 -1.25
C LYS A 93 -11.33 -9.93 -0.39
N MET A 94 -12.35 -9.24 0.12
CA MET A 94 -12.15 -8.14 1.07
C MET A 94 -11.51 -8.63 2.36
N LYS A 95 -12.00 -9.72 2.95
CA LYS A 95 -11.40 -10.33 4.15
C LYS A 95 -9.94 -10.70 3.92
N GLY A 96 -9.66 -11.34 2.78
CA GLY A 96 -8.30 -11.73 2.38
C GLY A 96 -7.34 -10.54 2.28
N PHE A 97 -7.78 -9.42 1.71
CA PHE A 97 -6.98 -8.20 1.69
C PHE A 97 -6.82 -7.64 3.11
N ILE A 98 -7.90 -7.38 3.85
CA ILE A 98 -7.88 -6.71 5.15
C ILE A 98 -6.99 -7.44 6.16
N PHE A 99 -7.18 -8.74 6.34
CA PHE A 99 -6.47 -9.49 7.39
C PHE A 99 -5.05 -9.89 7.00
N LYS A 100 -4.67 -9.82 5.72
CA LYS A 100 -3.29 -10.07 5.30
C LYS A 100 -2.35 -9.03 5.91
N ASN A 101 -1.49 -9.49 6.82
CA ASN A 101 -0.49 -8.69 7.53
C ASN A 101 -1.06 -7.45 8.25
N LEU A 102 -2.30 -7.55 8.75
CA LEU A 102 -2.98 -6.45 9.43
C LEU A 102 -2.24 -6.03 10.70
N THR A 103 -2.09 -4.72 10.87
CA THR A 103 -1.66 -4.10 12.12
C THR A 103 -2.66 -3.07 12.61
N VAL A 104 -2.89 -3.06 13.92
CA VAL A 104 -3.67 -2.05 14.63
C VAL A 104 -2.76 -1.52 15.73
N GLU A 105 -2.53 -0.21 15.79
CA GLU A 105 -1.58 0.41 16.74
C GLU A 105 -0.21 -0.29 16.74
N ASP A 106 0.35 -0.54 15.55
CA ASP A 106 1.62 -1.26 15.32
C ASP A 106 1.67 -2.73 15.79
N ARG A 107 0.54 -3.32 16.18
CA ARG A 107 0.47 -4.73 16.61
C ARG A 107 -0.16 -5.60 15.54
N LEU A 108 0.54 -6.66 15.14
CA LEU A 108 0.01 -7.70 14.27
C LEU A 108 -1.24 -8.30 14.92
N THR A 109 -2.36 -8.20 14.20
CA THR A 109 -3.67 -8.61 14.70
C THR A 109 -4.30 -9.57 13.70
N ASN A 110 -4.85 -10.67 14.21
CA ASN A 110 -5.63 -11.61 13.43
C ASN A 110 -7.13 -11.27 13.51
N GLU A 111 -7.94 -11.97 12.72
CA GLU A 111 -9.40 -11.82 12.72
C GLU A 111 -9.97 -11.92 14.15
N ALA A 112 -10.42 -10.79 14.69
CA ALA A 112 -11.04 -10.69 16.00
C ALA A 112 -12.56 -10.52 15.85
N PRO A 113 -13.37 -11.14 16.73
CA PRO A 113 -14.81 -10.92 16.74
C PRO A 113 -15.15 -9.43 16.85
N GLY A 114 -15.96 -8.92 15.93
CA GLY A 114 -16.35 -7.50 15.90
C GLY A 114 -15.30 -6.54 15.36
N PHE A 115 -14.21 -7.03 14.74
CA PHE A 115 -13.20 -6.17 14.10
C PHE A 115 -13.84 -5.22 13.08
N PHE A 116 -14.71 -5.73 12.21
CA PHE A 116 -15.40 -4.91 11.21
C PHE A 116 -16.27 -3.82 11.83
N ASP A 117 -17.06 -4.19 12.84
CA ASP A 117 -18.08 -3.32 13.43
C ASP A 117 -17.47 -2.23 14.34
N ASN A 118 -16.42 -2.59 15.09
CA ASN A 118 -15.89 -1.75 16.17
C ASN A 118 -14.56 -1.08 15.82
N VAL A 119 -13.73 -1.71 14.97
CA VAL A 119 -12.39 -1.21 14.64
C VAL A 119 -12.37 -0.61 13.25
N LEU A 120 -12.76 -1.38 12.23
CA LEU A 120 -12.63 -0.97 10.83
C LEU A 120 -13.67 0.08 10.44
N TYR A 121 -14.94 -0.14 10.77
CA TYR A 121 -16.04 0.76 10.44
C TYR A 121 -16.81 1.17 11.71
N PRO A 122 -16.23 1.91 12.65
CA PRO A 122 -16.90 2.29 13.89
C PRO A 122 -18.13 3.17 13.64
N GLU A 123 -19.08 3.16 14.57
CA GLU A 123 -20.30 4.00 14.46
C GLU A 123 -19.96 5.48 14.43
N GLY A 124 -18.90 5.91 15.12
CA GLY A 124 -18.45 7.31 15.15
C GLY A 124 -18.00 7.87 13.80
N LEU A 125 -17.71 7.02 12.80
CA LEU A 125 -17.38 7.43 11.44
C LEU A 125 -18.58 7.38 10.48
N THR A 126 -19.79 7.15 11.02
CA THR A 126 -21.04 7.22 10.27
C THR A 126 -21.84 8.42 10.77
N SER A 127 -22.05 9.42 9.92
CA SER A 127 -22.79 10.64 10.27
C SER A 127 -23.68 11.09 9.13
N LYS A 128 -24.89 11.55 9.46
CA LYS A 128 -25.81 12.14 8.49
C LYS A 128 -25.60 13.65 8.43
N ASP A 129 -25.21 14.15 7.26
CA ASP A 129 -25.05 15.58 7.00
C ASP A 129 -26.12 16.05 5.98
N GLY A 130 -27.29 16.41 6.51
CA GLY A 130 -28.44 16.81 5.69
C GLY A 130 -28.91 15.71 4.73
N ASN A 131 -28.60 15.89 3.44
CA ASN A 131 -28.96 14.96 2.36
C ASN A 131 -27.84 13.98 1.98
N SER A 132 -26.72 14.01 2.69
CA SER A 132 -25.63 13.05 2.52
C SER A 132 -25.44 12.21 3.77
N LEU A 133 -24.89 11.01 3.56
CA LEU A 133 -24.34 10.17 4.62
C LEU A 133 -22.83 10.16 4.47
N VAL A 134 -22.13 10.63 5.49
CA VAL A 134 -20.70 10.46 5.64
C VAL A 134 -20.47 9.09 6.27
N PHE A 135 -19.68 8.27 5.61
CA PHE A 135 -19.35 6.92 6.05
C PHE A 135 -17.86 6.69 5.88
N GLY A 136 -17.21 6.12 6.89
CA GLY A 136 -15.75 6.03 6.92
C GLY A 136 -15.21 4.73 7.46
N ARG A 137 -13.95 4.50 7.10
CA ARG A 137 -13.08 3.46 7.62
C ARG A 137 -11.99 4.10 8.48
N THR A 138 -11.77 3.54 9.66
CA THR A 138 -10.67 3.92 10.56
C THR A 138 -9.31 3.62 9.93
N GLU A 139 -8.30 4.38 10.30
CA GLU A 139 -6.91 4.09 10.00
C GLU A 139 -6.49 2.70 10.51
N VAL A 140 -6.08 1.85 9.58
CA VAL A 140 -5.50 0.53 9.87
C VAL A 140 -4.23 0.33 9.07
N GLY A 141 -3.29 -0.41 9.64
CA GLY A 141 -1.98 -0.64 9.05
C GLY A 141 -1.82 -2.02 8.42
N LYS A 142 -0.81 -2.14 7.56
CA LYS A 142 -0.26 -3.40 7.06
C LYS A 142 1.24 -3.44 7.28
N LYS A 143 1.73 -4.46 7.98
CA LYS A 143 3.16 -4.66 8.17
C LYS A 143 3.74 -5.55 7.10
N LEU A 144 4.65 -5.01 6.32
CA LEU A 144 5.25 -5.69 5.17
C LEU A 144 6.74 -5.87 5.42
N SER A 145 7.29 -6.96 4.91
CA SER A 145 8.73 -7.20 4.95
C SER A 145 9.23 -7.37 3.52
N SER A 146 10.17 -6.51 3.12
CA SER A 146 10.87 -6.67 1.86
C SER A 146 11.97 -7.70 2.07
N ARG A 147 11.81 -8.90 1.50
CA ARG A 147 12.87 -9.92 1.43
C ARG A 147 13.39 -9.93 0.01
N VAL A 148 14.54 -9.32 -0.23
CA VAL A 148 15.23 -9.44 -1.52
C VAL A 148 15.60 -10.91 -1.74
N PRO A 149 15.28 -11.51 -2.91
CA PRO A 149 15.61 -12.90 -3.19
C PRO A 149 17.13 -13.14 -3.11
N LYS A 150 17.47 -14.25 -2.46
CA LYS A 150 18.83 -14.66 -2.05
C LYS A 150 19.87 -14.60 -3.18
N ALA A 151 20.93 -13.83 -2.93
CA ALA A 151 22.21 -13.86 -3.60
C ALA A 151 23.38 -13.52 -2.64
N ASN A 152 23.24 -12.56 -1.70
CA ASN A 152 24.36 -12.05 -0.88
C ASN A 152 24.12 -12.09 0.64
N LYS A 153 25.06 -12.65 1.42
CA LYS A 153 24.95 -12.99 2.86
C LYS A 153 24.62 -11.85 3.85
N ASN A 154 24.53 -10.59 3.40
CA ASN A 154 24.20 -9.44 4.26
C ASN A 154 22.81 -8.89 3.88
N TYR A 155 21.77 -9.46 4.49
CA TYR A 155 20.40 -8.99 4.32
C TYR A 155 19.90 -8.33 5.61
N PHE A 156 19.52 -7.07 5.52
CA PHE A 156 18.72 -6.41 6.53
C PHE A 156 17.27 -6.43 6.05
N PRO A 157 16.37 -7.20 6.68
CA PRO A 157 14.95 -7.12 6.34
C PRO A 157 14.47 -5.71 6.66
N VAL A 158 13.94 -5.02 5.66
CA VAL A 158 13.24 -3.75 5.89
C VAL A 158 11.78 -4.08 6.15
N GLU A 159 11.36 -3.81 7.37
CA GLU A 159 9.97 -3.81 7.77
C GLU A 159 9.40 -2.41 7.55
N PHE A 160 8.25 -2.33 6.90
CA PHE A 160 7.53 -1.08 6.73
C PHE A 160 6.05 -1.27 7.04
N THR A 161 5.44 -0.22 7.58
CA THR A 161 4.01 -0.16 7.86
C THR A 161 3.34 0.68 6.77
N PHE A 162 2.26 0.17 6.21
CA PHE A 162 1.41 0.88 5.25
C PHE A 162 0.06 1.13 5.90
N GLU A 163 -0.23 2.40 6.19
CA GLU A 163 -1.50 2.82 6.82
C GLU A 163 -2.49 3.24 5.74
N PHE A 164 -3.76 2.90 5.95
CA PHE A 164 -4.83 3.28 5.03
C PHE A 164 -6.13 3.56 5.79
N GLU A 165 -6.70 4.73 5.49
CA GLU A 165 -8.00 5.20 5.97
C GLU A 165 -8.82 5.71 4.78
N ARG A 166 -10.13 5.86 4.93
CA ARG A 166 -10.96 6.43 3.88
C ARG A 166 -12.27 6.96 4.41
N MET A 167 -12.68 8.13 3.91
CA MET A 167 -13.99 8.71 4.15
C MET A 167 -14.75 8.81 2.83
N TYR A 168 -16.04 8.51 2.90
CA TYR A 168 -16.97 8.53 1.79
C TYR A 168 -18.13 9.44 2.11
N GLU A 169 -18.54 10.21 1.12
CA GLU A 169 -19.82 10.89 1.10
C GLU A 169 -20.77 10.19 0.14
N ILE A 170 -21.90 9.76 0.68
CA ILE A 170 -22.94 9.03 -0.03
C ILE A 170 -24.12 9.96 -0.22
N ARG A 171 -24.46 10.27 -1.47
CA ARG A 171 -25.57 11.15 -1.85
C ARG A 171 -26.52 10.44 -2.79
N LYS A 172 -27.79 10.83 -2.75
CA LYS A 172 -28.78 10.41 -3.76
C LYS A 172 -29.05 11.54 -4.73
N VAL A 173 -28.60 11.39 -5.97
CA VAL A 173 -28.76 12.38 -7.05
C VAL A 173 -29.56 11.73 -8.17
N ASN A 174 -30.68 12.33 -8.56
CA ASN A 174 -31.56 11.82 -9.64
C ASN A 174 -31.97 10.35 -9.48
N GLY A 175 -32.22 9.92 -8.24
CA GLY A 175 -32.61 8.53 -7.92
C GLY A 175 -31.45 7.53 -7.92
N LYS A 176 -30.22 7.94 -8.25
CA LYS A 176 -29.01 7.11 -8.19
C LYS A 176 -28.18 7.45 -6.96
N VAL A 177 -27.50 6.44 -6.43
CA VAL A 177 -26.55 6.60 -5.32
C VAL A 177 -25.19 6.97 -5.91
N GLU A 178 -24.71 8.16 -5.54
CA GLU A 178 -23.36 8.63 -5.84
C GLU A 178 -22.51 8.53 -4.59
N VAL A 179 -21.27 8.07 -4.76
CA VAL A 179 -20.30 7.90 -3.68
C VAL A 179 -19.07 8.69 -4.08
N THR A 180 -18.69 9.66 -3.26
CA THR A 180 -17.53 10.52 -3.47
C THR A 180 -16.57 10.32 -2.31
N VAL A 181 -15.27 10.35 -2.61
CA VAL A 181 -14.23 10.33 -1.57
C VAL A 181 -14.09 11.75 -1.01
N VAL A 182 -14.03 11.88 0.31
CA VAL A 182 -13.84 13.16 1.03
C VAL A 182 -12.50 13.17 1.74
#